data_AF-A0A1J3K133-F1
#
_entry.id   AF-A0A1J3K133-F1
#
_cell.length_a   1.000
_cell.length_b   1.000
_cell.length_c   1.000
_cell.angle_alpha   90.00
_cell.angle_beta   90.00
_cell.angle_gamma   90.00
#
_symmetry.space_group_name_H-M   'P 1'
#
loop_
_entity.id
_entity.type
_entity.pdbx_description
1 polymer ?
#
loop_
_entity_poly.entity_id
_entity_poly.type
_entity_poly.pdbx_seq_one_letter_code
_entity_poly.pdbx_strand_id
1 'polypeptide(L)'
;YGDSQLIKLNMQPDAKGSYVEVLEKYVNLGPIVDFCVVDLERQGQGQVVTCSGAHKDGSLRIVRNGIGINEQASVELQGIKGMWSLKSSID
;
A
#
# COMPACT_ATOMS: atom_id res chain seq x y z
N TYR A 1 6.09 -6.96 16.14
CA TYR A 1 5.01 -5.98 16.26
C TYR A 1 4.75 -5.27 14.92
N GLY A 2 5.65 -5.36 13.94
CA GLY A 2 5.38 -4.89 12.58
C GLY A 2 4.85 -5.95 11.62
N ASP A 3 4.92 -5.59 10.35
CA ASP A 3 4.59 -6.45 9.21
C ASP A 3 5.42 -7.73 9.23
N SER A 4 4.75 -8.87 9.01
CA SER A 4 5.43 -10.15 8.81
C SER A 4 6.20 -10.11 7.50
N GLN A 5 7.30 -10.86 7.40
CA GLN A 5 8.17 -10.82 6.22
C GLN A 5 8.52 -12.24 5.76
N LEU A 6 8.47 -12.45 4.44
CA LEU A 6 9.14 -13.58 3.81
C LEU A 6 10.54 -13.11 3.43
N ILE A 7 11.56 -13.80 3.95
CA ILE A 7 12.95 -13.45 3.72
C ILE A 7 13.70 -14.57 3.02
N LYS A 8 14.70 -14.18 2.23
CA LYS A 8 15.68 -15.05 1.61
C LYS A 8 17.04 -14.81 2.25
N LEU A 9 17.74 -15.89 2.53
CA LEU A 9 19.13 -15.87 2.97
C LEU A 9 20.03 -16.13 1.76
N ASN A 10 20.86 -15.16 1.42
CA ASN A 10 21.78 -15.22 0.30
C ASN A 10 23.13 -15.81 0.74
N MET A 11 23.84 -16.47 -0.17
CA MET A 11 25.16 -17.06 0.08
C MET A 11 26.28 -16.01 0.10
N GLN A 12 26.08 -14.90 -0.61
CA GLN A 12 27.00 -13.77 -0.68
C GLN A 12 26.29 -12.52 -0.17
N PRO A 13 27.00 -11.61 0.49
CA PRO A 13 26.41 -10.38 0.98
C PRO A 13 26.08 -9.43 -0.18
N ASP A 14 25.05 -8.60 0.02
CA ASP A 14 24.75 -7.47 -0.86
C ASP A 14 25.80 -6.35 -0.75
N ALA A 15 25.61 -5.28 -1.51
CA ALA A 15 26.52 -4.12 -1.50
C ALA A 15 26.63 -3.41 -0.13
N LYS A 16 25.71 -3.68 0.80
CA LYS A 16 25.70 -3.14 2.17
C LYS A 16 26.23 -4.15 3.20
N GLY A 17 26.68 -5.33 2.77
CA GLY A 17 27.15 -6.40 3.64
C GLY A 17 26.04 -7.29 4.22
N SER A 18 24.78 -7.14 3.79
CA SER A 18 23.66 -7.93 4.30
C SER A 18 23.50 -9.24 3.52
N TYR A 19 23.28 -10.33 4.25
CA TYR A 19 22.92 -11.63 3.67
C TYR A 19 21.40 -11.82 3.59
N VAL A 20 20.61 -10.90 4.14
CA VAL A 20 19.16 -10.99 4.23
C VAL A 20 18.52 -10.13 3.16
N GLU A 21 17.64 -10.74 2.37
CA GLU A 21 16.81 -10.09 1.36
C GLU A 21 15.33 -10.28 1.74
N VAL A 22 14.56 -9.20 1.78
CA VAL A 22 13.12 -9.27 2.05
C VAL A 22 12.39 -9.46 0.72
N LEU A 23 11.74 -10.60 0.54
CA LEU A 23 11.00 -10.93 -0.68
C LEU A 23 9.58 -10.37 -0.65
N GLU A 24 8.90 -10.51 0.50
CA GLU A 24 7.51 -10.10 0.65
C GLU A 24 7.25 -9.58 2.06
N LYS A 25 6.28 -8.70 2.20
CA LYS A 25 5.78 -8.19 3.47
C LYS A 25 4.27 -8.36 3.55
N TYR A 26 3.79 -8.84 4.69
CA TYR A 26 2.37 -8.99 4.98
C TYR A 26 1.97 -7.99 6.05
N VAL A 27 0.98 -7.16 5.72
CA VAL A 27 0.53 -6.07 6.59
C VAL A 27 0.04 -6.61 7.92
N ASN A 28 0.52 -6.01 9.02
CA ASN A 28 0.07 -6.30 10.37
C ASN A 28 -0.37 -5.00 11.06
N LEU A 29 -1.64 -4.94 11.47
CA LEU A 29 -2.18 -3.79 12.19
C LEU A 29 -1.87 -3.83 13.71
N GLY A 30 -1.46 -4.98 14.24
CA GLY A 30 -1.39 -5.22 15.67
C GLY A 30 -0.03 -4.93 16.31
N PRO A 31 0.00 -4.54 17.60
CA PRO A 31 -1.14 -4.10 18.40
C PRO A 31 -1.63 -2.73 17.95
N ILE A 32 -2.95 -2.53 17.93
CA ILE A 32 -3.55 -1.20 17.81
C ILE A 32 -3.60 -0.62 19.21
N VAL A 33 -2.85 0.45 19.46
CA VAL A 33 -2.78 1.10 20.79
C VAL A 33 -3.81 2.21 20.96
N ASP A 34 -4.20 2.85 19.86
CA ASP A 34 -5.27 3.85 19.79
C ASP A 34 -5.77 3.97 18.34
N PHE A 35 -6.96 4.53 18.14
CA PHE A 35 -7.49 4.84 16.81
C PHE A 35 -8.49 5.99 16.82
N CYS A 36 -8.68 6.62 15.65
CA CYS A 36 -9.77 7.55 15.42
C CYS A 36 -10.48 7.26 14.09
N VAL A 37 -11.73 7.69 13.99
CA VAL A 37 -12.51 7.62 12.74
C VAL A 37 -12.57 9.01 12.13
N VAL A 38 -12.24 9.11 10.85
CA VAL A 38 -12.18 10.37 10.09
C VAL A 38 -12.90 10.22 8.76
N ASP A 39 -13.57 11.27 8.30
CA ASP A 39 -14.11 11.35 6.93
C ASP A 39 -13.30 12.40 6.15
N LEU A 40 -12.12 11.98 5.65
CA LEU A 40 -11.20 12.87 4.93
C LEU A 40 -11.77 13.35 3.59
N GLU A 41 -12.60 12.51 2.96
CA GLU A 41 -13.13 12.76 1.61
C GLU A 41 -14.51 13.44 1.67
N ARG A 42 -15.11 13.57 2.87
CA ARG A 42 -16.45 14.14 3.10
C ARG A 42 -17.54 13.43 2.28
N GLN A 43 -17.34 12.16 1.99
CA GLN A 43 -18.26 11.33 1.19
C GLN A 43 -19.18 10.49 2.08
N GLY A 44 -19.12 10.66 3.40
CA GLY A 44 -19.89 9.85 4.34
C GLY A 44 -19.32 8.44 4.57
N GLN A 45 -18.11 8.17 4.08
CA GLN A 45 -17.40 6.92 4.33
C GLN A 45 -16.27 7.14 5.35
N GLY A 46 -16.54 6.76 6.60
CA GLY A 46 -15.55 6.84 7.67
C GLY A 46 -14.34 5.93 7.39
N GLN A 47 -13.14 6.48 7.55
CA GLN A 47 -11.86 5.79 7.49
C GLN A 47 -11.30 5.69 8.92
N VAL A 48 -10.68 4.57 9.27
CA VAL A 48 -10.07 4.37 10.58
C VAL A 48 -8.57 4.63 10.49
N VAL A 49 -8.06 5.54 11.31
CA VAL A 49 -6.61 5.75 11.46
C VAL A 49 -6.18 5.12 12.78
N THR A 50 -5.23 4.18 12.74
CA THR A 50 -4.75 3.45 13.91
C THR A 50 -3.30 3.79 14.22
N CYS A 51 -2.98 3.88 15.51
CA CYS A 51 -1.63 3.78 16.03
C CYS A 51 -1.30 2.29 16.19
N SER A 52 -0.41 1.77 15.35
CA SER A 52 -0.14 0.33 15.21
C SER A 52 1.32 -0.04 15.46
N GLY A 53 1.55 -1.23 16.00
CA GLY A 53 2.90 -1.76 16.19
C GLY A 53 3.60 -1.18 17.43
N ALA A 54 4.90 -1.46 17.57
CA ALA A 54 5.69 -1.04 18.71
C ALA A 54 7.19 -0.95 18.36
N HIS A 55 7.94 -0.17 19.14
CA HIS A 55 9.39 0.04 18.98
C HIS A 55 9.75 0.48 17.55
N LYS A 56 10.74 -0.17 16.93
CA LYS A 56 11.18 0.10 15.55
C LYS A 56 10.08 -0.12 14.50
N ASP A 57 9.01 -0.85 14.85
CA ASP A 57 7.93 -1.20 13.94
C ASP A 57 6.66 -0.34 14.16
N GLY A 58 6.75 0.73 14.97
CA GLY A 58 5.64 1.66 15.18
C GLY A 58 5.22 2.35 13.89
N SER A 59 3.92 2.39 13.60
CA SER A 59 3.36 2.94 12.36
C SER A 59 1.95 3.50 12.56
N LEU A 60 1.55 4.44 11.70
CA LEU A 60 0.13 4.80 11.52
C LEU A 60 -0.43 4.02 10.35
N ARG A 61 -1.63 3.45 10.48
CA ARG A 61 -2.30 2.71 9.41
C ARG A 61 -3.68 3.29 9.15
N ILE A 62 -4.07 3.34 7.88
CA ILE A 62 -5.39 3.81 7.46
C ILE A 62 -6.15 2.60 6.92
N VAL A 63 -7.28 2.27 7.55
CA VAL A 63 -8.21 1.24 7.09
C VAL A 63 -9.41 1.93 6.46
N ARG A 64 -9.61 1.68 5.16
CA ARG A 64 -10.73 2.21 4.36
C ARG A 64 -11.61 1.05 3.91
N ASN A 65 -12.91 1.29 3.81
CA ASN A 65 -13.82 0.34 3.17
C ASN A 65 -13.82 0.57 1.66
N GLY A 66 -13.72 -0.48 0.86
CA GLY A 66 -13.70 -0.41 -0.61
C GLY A 66 -12.30 -0.54 -1.23
N ILE A 67 -12.26 -0.37 -2.55
CA ILE A 67 -11.05 -0.50 -3.37
C ILE A 67 -10.56 0.90 -3.72
N GLY A 68 -9.31 1.22 -3.37
CA GLY A 68 -8.67 2.45 -3.79
C GLY A 68 -8.25 2.38 -5.26
N ILE A 69 -8.49 3.45 -6.01
CA ILE A 69 -7.96 3.61 -7.37
C ILE A 69 -6.77 4.57 -7.29
N ASN A 70 -5.61 4.13 -7.76
CA ASN A 70 -4.43 4.99 -7.88
C ASN A 70 -4.39 5.59 -9.29
N GLU A 71 -4.81 6.85 -9.43
CA GLU A 71 -4.80 7.56 -10.72
C GLU A 71 -3.36 7.71 -11.25
N GLN A 72 -3.05 6.97 -12.32
CA GLN A 72 -1.73 7.03 -12.96
C GLN A 72 -1.64 8.16 -13.99
N ALA A 73 -2.77 8.54 -14.58
CA ALA A 73 -2.87 9.56 -15.61
C ALA A 73 -4.28 10.16 -15.62
N SER A 74 -4.37 11.46 -15.89
CA SER A 74 -5.62 12.20 -16.02
C SER A 74 -5.60 12.97 -17.34
N VAL A 75 -6.68 12.89 -18.12
CA VAL A 75 -6.83 13.64 -19.37
C VAL A 75 -8.27 14.12 -19.48
N GLU A 76 -8.46 15.41 -19.76
CA GLU A 76 -9.79 16.00 -19.91
C GLU A 76 -10.32 15.79 -21.34
N LEU A 77 -11.30 14.90 -21.49
CA LEU A 77 -11.98 14.63 -22.75
C LEU A 77 -13.50 14.57 -22.52
N GLN A 78 -14.25 15.41 -23.22
CA GLN A 78 -15.70 15.48 -23.08
C GLN A 78 -16.40 14.42 -23.95
N GLY A 79 -17.46 13.81 -23.42
CA GLY A 79 -18.36 12.97 -24.20
C GLY A 79 -17.82 11.59 -24.58
N ILE A 80 -16.83 11.05 -23.85
CA ILE A 80 -16.34 9.68 -24.05
C ILE A 80 -17.50 8.68 -23.87
N LYS A 81 -17.77 7.86 -24.88
CA LYS A 81 -18.78 6.78 -24.85
C LYS A 81 -18.17 5.37 -24.77
N GLY A 82 -16.86 5.26 -24.87
CA GLY A 82 -16.12 4.01 -24.82
C GLY A 82 -14.62 4.24 -24.95
N MET A 83 -13.84 3.32 -24.40
CA MET A 83 -12.38 3.32 -24.44
C MET A 83 -11.91 1.90 -24.67
N TRP A 84 -10.97 1.70 -25.60
CA TRP A 84 -10.43 0.40 -25.96
C TRP A 84 -8.90 0.48 -26.00
N SER A 85 -8.23 -0.47 -25.35
CA SER A 85 -6.79 -0.65 -25.47
C SER A 85 -6.48 -1.47 -26.71
N LEU A 86 -5.66 -0.94 -27.61
CA LEU A 86 -5.20 -1.61 -28.83
C LEU A 86 -3.68 -1.81 -28.79
N LYS A 87 -3.19 -2.88 -29.39
CA LYS A 87 -1.75 -3.07 -29.63
C LYS A 87 -1.37 -2.39 -30.94
N SER A 88 -0.19 -1.76 -30.98
CA SER A 88 0.38 -1.28 -32.24
C SER A 88 0.65 -2.47 -33.17
N SER A 89 0.35 -2.32 -34.47
CA SER A 89 0.71 -3.32 -35.50
C SER A 89 2.15 -3.17 -35.98
N ILE A 90 2.85 -2.14 -35.51
CA ILE A 90 4.25 -1.88 -35.80
C ILE A 90 4.99 -2.12 -34.47
N ASP A 91 5.49 -3.33 -34.33
CA ASP A 91 6.65 -3.69 -33.52
C ASP A 91 7.71 -4.24 -34.48
#